data_AF-A0A0G1K075-F1
#
_entry.id   AF-A0A0G1K075-F1
#
_cell.length_a   1.000
_cell.length_b   1.000
_cell.length_c   1.000
_cell.angle_alpha   90.00
_cell.angle_beta   90.00
_cell.angle_gamma   90.00
#
_symmetry.space_group_name_H-M   'P 1'
#
loop_
_entity.id
_entity.type
_entity.pdbx_description
1 polymer ?
#
loop_
_entity_poly.entity_id
_entity_poly.type
_entity_poly.pdbx_seq_one_letter_code
_entity_poly.pdbx_strand_id
1 'polypeptide(L)'
;IVDDTPGSIVISGFDLVRRYIAKIALERLLEDGRIHPARIEEVVNKAKEEVGQLIKELGEKAAYEAGVIGLPTDLVKVLGRLKFRTTQGQNVLKHSMEVSFIAAALAIELGADVDVCRKAGLLHDVGKAVDHDVQAPHAIIGRDILTKFALPREVIHCVEAHQNDVDPETIEAKLVQVADLISQSRPGADKGNLENFVKRLREIENVANSFSGVKKSYAIQAGREVRVFVDPDQVDGYENGDPFTGPPSSASLFFPSSYVLYASEEKQLASLHSIHFDNNLVFFLSKTSHQFSTESNLVYLWIMPSGLSKTFFVFVRFDLK
;
A
#
# COMPACT_ATOMS: atom_id res chain seq x y z
N ILE A 1 13.92 12.83 -29.60
CA ILE A 1 13.37 14.12 -30.04
C ILE A 1 14.27 15.18 -29.46
N VAL A 2 14.88 15.98 -30.33
CA VAL A 2 15.61 17.18 -29.91
C VAL A 2 14.65 18.32 -30.20
N ASP A 3 14.20 18.99 -29.15
CA ASP A 3 13.30 20.15 -29.22
C ASP A 3 14.10 21.42 -28.91
N ASP A 4 13.48 22.59 -29.06
CA ASP A 4 14.10 23.91 -28.88
C ASP A 4 14.51 24.20 -27.43
N THR A 5 14.27 23.27 -26.48
CA THR A 5 14.71 23.38 -25.09
C THR A 5 16.20 23.08 -24.96
N PRO A 6 17.06 24.07 -24.65
CA PRO A 6 18.50 23.86 -24.58
C PRO A 6 18.87 22.92 -23.42
N GLY A 7 19.83 22.02 -23.66
CA GLY A 7 20.35 21.11 -22.63
C GLY A 7 19.43 19.94 -22.25
N SER A 8 18.33 19.73 -22.99
CA SER A 8 17.40 18.62 -22.76
C SER A 8 17.34 17.68 -23.96
N ILE A 9 17.32 16.36 -23.70
CA ILE A 9 17.11 15.32 -24.72
C ILE A 9 15.93 14.45 -24.29
N VAL A 10 14.93 14.33 -25.16
CA VAL A 10 13.75 13.49 -24.90
C VAL A 10 13.86 12.17 -25.66
N ILE A 11 13.86 11.06 -24.91
CA ILE A 11 13.86 9.70 -25.45
C ILE A 11 12.41 9.19 -25.51
N SER A 12 11.90 9.03 -26.73
CA SER A 12 10.57 8.49 -27.00
C SER A 12 10.67 7.12 -27.66
N GLY A 13 9.70 6.24 -27.39
CA GLY A 13 9.65 4.89 -27.90
C GLY A 13 8.67 4.02 -27.12
N PHE A 14 7.98 3.11 -27.82
CA PHE A 14 7.00 2.21 -27.21
C PHE A 14 7.67 1.14 -26.34
N ASP A 15 8.79 0.56 -26.80
CA ASP A 15 9.59 -0.41 -26.05
C ASP A 15 10.42 0.30 -24.97
N LEU A 16 10.07 0.04 -23.71
CA LEU A 16 10.68 0.63 -22.52
C LEU A 16 12.13 0.19 -22.32
N VAL A 17 12.47 -1.04 -22.74
CA VAL A 17 13.83 -1.57 -22.68
C VAL A 17 14.70 -0.87 -23.71
N ARG A 18 14.19 -0.67 -24.95
CA ARG A 18 14.92 0.12 -25.97
C ARG A 18 15.13 1.56 -25.53
N ARG A 19 14.17 2.18 -24.85
CA ARG A 19 14.35 3.52 -24.27
C ARG A 19 15.45 3.54 -23.22
N TYR A 20 15.52 2.53 -22.37
CA TYR A 20 16.57 2.42 -21.35
C TYR A 20 17.96 2.18 -21.97
N ILE A 21 18.06 1.35 -23.01
CA ILE A 21 19.29 1.16 -23.78
C ILE A 21 19.74 2.48 -24.41
N ALA A 22 18.82 3.20 -25.06
CA ALA A 22 19.12 4.50 -25.65
C ALA A 22 19.58 5.51 -24.61
N LYS A 23 18.98 5.50 -23.41
CA LYS A 23 19.39 6.35 -22.29
C LYS A 23 20.85 6.08 -21.90
N ILE A 24 21.19 4.83 -21.60
CA ILE A 24 22.56 4.46 -21.21
C ILE A 24 23.57 4.78 -22.31
N ALA A 25 23.20 4.51 -23.57
CA ALA A 25 24.08 4.82 -24.69
C ALA A 25 24.33 6.32 -24.85
N LEU A 26 23.29 7.15 -24.71
CA LEU A 26 23.40 8.60 -24.78
C LEU A 26 24.22 9.18 -23.62
N GLU A 27 23.99 8.73 -22.39
CA GLU A 27 24.77 9.15 -21.20
C GLU A 27 26.27 8.92 -21.43
N ARG A 28 26.64 7.73 -21.94
CA ARG A 28 28.04 7.39 -22.23
C ARG A 28 28.64 8.18 -23.37
N LEU A 29 27.89 8.40 -24.45
CA LEU A 29 28.34 9.19 -25.59
C LEU A 29 28.59 10.64 -25.20
N LEU A 30 27.76 11.20 -24.31
CA LEU A 30 27.92 12.55 -23.77
C LEU A 30 29.13 12.65 -22.84
N GLU A 31 29.36 11.66 -21.98
CA GLU A 31 30.55 11.59 -21.11
C GLU A 31 31.85 11.47 -21.92
N ASP A 32 31.85 10.68 -22.99
CA ASP A 32 33.02 10.48 -23.87
C ASP A 32 33.28 11.69 -24.78
N GLY A 33 32.25 12.49 -25.10
CA GLY A 33 32.35 13.66 -25.97
C GLY A 33 32.58 13.35 -27.46
N ARG A 34 32.76 12.07 -27.82
CA ARG A 34 32.95 11.58 -29.20
C ARG A 34 31.67 10.99 -29.75
N ILE A 35 31.00 11.74 -30.63
CA ILE A 35 29.71 11.35 -31.22
C ILE A 35 29.88 11.22 -32.73
N HIS A 36 30.25 10.03 -33.20
CA HIS A 36 30.33 9.68 -34.61
C HIS A 36 29.72 8.28 -34.86
N PRO A 37 29.28 7.96 -36.10
CA PRO A 37 28.48 6.75 -36.37
C PRO A 37 29.06 5.45 -35.79
N ALA A 38 30.34 5.16 -36.05
CA ALA A 38 30.99 3.94 -35.53
C ALA A 38 30.98 3.84 -33.99
N ARG A 39 31.16 4.97 -33.29
CA ARG A 39 31.15 5.00 -31.83
C ARG A 39 29.74 4.82 -31.27
N ILE A 40 28.74 5.40 -31.93
CA ILE A 40 27.33 5.24 -31.56
C ILE A 40 26.95 3.75 -31.63
N GLU A 41 27.30 3.06 -32.73
CA GLU A 41 27.02 1.64 -32.89
C GLU A 41 27.70 0.79 -31.81
N GLU A 42 28.98 1.04 -31.54
CA GLU A 42 29.74 0.35 -30.50
C GLU A 42 29.09 0.51 -29.11
N VAL A 43 28.81 1.76 -28.71
CA VAL A 43 28.23 2.07 -27.39
C VAL A 43 26.82 1.50 -27.25
N VAL A 44 26.01 1.57 -28.30
CA VAL A 44 24.66 0.97 -28.30
C VAL A 44 24.72 -0.54 -28.17
N ASN A 45 25.62 -1.23 -28.87
CA ASN A 45 25.77 -2.68 -28.76
C ASN A 45 26.21 -3.09 -27.35
N LYS A 46 27.18 -2.38 -26.78
CA LYS A 46 27.60 -2.61 -25.40
C LYS A 46 26.46 -2.38 -24.39
N ALA A 47 25.69 -1.30 -24.57
CA ALA A 47 24.52 -1.03 -23.72
C ALA A 47 23.44 -2.12 -23.85
N LYS A 48 23.22 -2.68 -25.04
CA LYS A 48 22.29 -3.81 -25.24
C LYS A 48 22.72 -5.05 -24.45
N GLU A 49 24.00 -5.41 -24.51
CA GLU A 49 24.54 -6.58 -23.79
C GLU A 49 24.38 -6.43 -22.28
N GLU A 50 24.78 -5.28 -21.75
CA GLU A 50 24.68 -4.99 -20.31
C GLU A 50 23.24 -4.95 -19.82
N VAL A 51 22.32 -4.30 -20.57
CA VAL A 51 20.91 -4.27 -20.21
C VAL A 51 20.29 -5.66 -20.30
N GLY A 52 20.69 -6.47 -21.28
CA GLY A 52 20.27 -7.86 -21.38
C GLY A 52 20.68 -8.70 -20.17
N GLN A 53 21.92 -8.51 -19.70
CA GLN A 53 22.44 -9.16 -18.50
C GLN A 53 21.70 -8.68 -17.24
N LEU A 54 21.49 -7.37 -17.10
CA LEU A 54 20.71 -6.78 -16.01
C LEU A 54 19.27 -7.32 -15.96
N ILE A 55 18.60 -7.44 -17.11
CA ILE A 55 17.26 -8.02 -17.21
C ILE A 55 17.26 -9.45 -16.66
N LYS A 56 18.22 -10.26 -17.08
CA LYS A 56 18.35 -11.64 -16.61
C LYS A 56 18.53 -11.68 -15.10
N GLU A 57 19.49 -10.92 -14.56
CA GLU A 57 19.79 -10.85 -13.12
C GLU A 57 18.58 -10.40 -12.29
N LEU A 58 17.82 -9.41 -12.76
CA LEU A 58 16.60 -8.94 -12.11
C LEU A 58 15.51 -10.02 -12.08
N GLY A 59 15.35 -10.76 -13.19
CA GLY A 59 14.42 -11.87 -13.26
C GLY A 59 14.81 -13.02 -12.33
N GLU A 60 16.10 -13.39 -12.31
CA GLU A 60 16.65 -14.44 -11.43
C GLU A 60 16.46 -14.06 -9.96
N LYS A 61 16.78 -12.80 -9.61
CA LYS A 61 16.57 -12.26 -8.27
C LYS A 61 15.11 -12.29 -7.85
N ALA A 62 14.20 -11.84 -8.72
CA ALA A 62 12.77 -11.84 -8.42
C ALA A 62 12.22 -13.26 -8.21
N ALA A 63 12.62 -14.22 -9.06
CA ALA A 63 12.23 -15.61 -8.92
C ALA A 63 12.78 -16.24 -7.63
N TYR A 64 14.04 -15.97 -7.32
CA TYR A 64 14.69 -16.44 -6.08
C TYR A 64 14.00 -15.88 -4.83
N GLU A 65 13.80 -14.56 -4.76
CA GLU A 65 13.14 -13.91 -3.62
C GLU A 65 11.70 -14.37 -3.45
N ALA A 66 10.98 -14.59 -4.55
CA ALA A 66 9.62 -15.14 -4.54
C ALA A 66 9.56 -16.61 -4.10
N GLY A 67 10.68 -17.32 -4.08
CA GLY A 67 10.72 -18.77 -3.82
C GLY A 67 10.29 -19.62 -5.02
N VAL A 68 10.35 -19.07 -6.23
CA VAL A 68 9.97 -19.77 -7.47
C VAL A 68 11.23 -20.33 -8.16
N ILE A 69 11.39 -21.64 -8.09
CA ILE A 69 12.53 -22.35 -8.69
C ILE A 69 12.17 -22.98 -10.04
N GLY A 70 13.18 -23.20 -10.88
CA GLY A 70 13.07 -23.98 -12.11
C GLY A 70 12.40 -23.27 -13.29
N LEU A 71 12.35 -21.94 -13.30
CA LEU A 71 11.88 -21.20 -14.47
C LEU A 71 12.88 -21.31 -15.64
N PRO A 72 12.43 -21.54 -16.89
CA PRO A 72 13.30 -21.50 -18.06
C PRO A 72 14.02 -20.15 -18.20
N THR A 73 15.29 -20.17 -18.60
CA THR A 73 16.14 -18.95 -18.66
C THR A 73 15.53 -17.84 -19.50
N ASP A 74 14.87 -18.15 -20.61
CA ASP A 74 14.23 -17.12 -21.43
C ASP A 74 12.96 -16.58 -20.80
N LEU A 75 12.19 -17.38 -20.05
CA LEU A 75 11.07 -16.87 -19.25
C LEU A 75 11.54 -15.95 -18.13
N VAL A 76 12.68 -16.27 -17.51
CA VAL A 76 13.33 -15.40 -16.51
C VAL A 76 13.69 -14.04 -17.10
N LYS A 77 14.19 -14.00 -18.34
CA LYS A 77 14.42 -12.72 -19.04
C LYS A 77 13.11 -11.97 -19.28
N VAL A 78 12.03 -12.65 -19.68
CA VAL A 78 10.72 -11.99 -19.87
C VAL A 78 10.22 -11.41 -18.55
N LEU A 79 10.33 -12.15 -17.44
CA LEU A 79 10.01 -11.67 -16.10
C LEU A 79 10.83 -10.41 -15.76
N GLY A 80 12.14 -10.44 -15.96
CA GLY A 80 13.02 -9.30 -15.69
C GLY A 80 12.68 -8.03 -16.47
N ARG A 81 12.12 -8.16 -17.69
CA ARG A 81 11.66 -7.00 -18.48
C ARG A 81 10.56 -6.20 -17.79
N LEU A 82 9.76 -6.81 -16.92
CA LEU A 82 8.72 -6.13 -16.14
C LEU A 82 9.31 -5.04 -15.23
N LYS A 83 10.63 -5.05 -14.93
CA LYS A 83 11.30 -3.98 -14.21
C LYS A 83 11.22 -2.64 -14.95
N PHE A 84 11.14 -2.65 -16.27
CA PHE A 84 11.07 -1.43 -17.07
C PHE A 84 9.63 -0.97 -17.30
N ARG A 85 8.64 -1.77 -16.89
CA ARG A 85 7.22 -1.48 -17.02
C ARG A 85 6.68 -0.84 -15.74
N THR A 86 5.90 0.22 -15.94
CA THR A 86 5.13 0.86 -14.88
C THR A 86 3.68 0.93 -15.32
N THR A 87 2.78 0.41 -14.49
CA THR A 87 1.33 0.46 -14.69
C THR A 87 0.71 1.10 -13.46
N GLN A 88 -0.22 2.04 -13.64
CA GLN A 88 -0.88 2.80 -12.56
C GLN A 88 0.08 3.54 -11.60
N GLY A 89 1.37 3.66 -11.94
CA GLY A 89 2.38 4.28 -11.07
C GLY A 89 3.22 3.27 -10.28
N GLN A 90 2.94 1.97 -10.41
CA GLN A 90 3.71 0.89 -9.81
C GLN A 90 4.61 0.19 -10.82
N ASN A 91 5.80 -0.21 -10.35
CA ASN A 91 6.69 -1.06 -11.10
C ASN A 91 6.12 -2.49 -11.19
N VAL A 92 5.97 -3.03 -12.40
CA VAL A 92 5.26 -4.30 -12.58
C VAL A 92 6.02 -5.48 -11.98
N LEU A 93 7.35 -5.56 -12.12
CA LEU A 93 8.12 -6.65 -11.50
C LEU A 93 7.94 -6.70 -9.97
N LYS A 94 8.01 -5.53 -9.33
CA LYS A 94 7.80 -5.41 -7.88
C LYS A 94 6.39 -5.84 -7.49
N HIS A 95 5.39 -5.37 -8.24
CA HIS A 95 4.00 -5.76 -8.05
C HIS A 95 3.81 -7.27 -8.17
N SER A 96 4.36 -7.91 -9.20
CA SER A 96 4.27 -9.36 -9.37
C SER A 96 4.90 -10.15 -8.22
N MET A 97 6.02 -9.68 -7.67
CA MET A 97 6.59 -10.27 -6.45
C MET A 97 5.65 -10.14 -5.25
N GLU A 98 5.05 -8.96 -5.06
CA GLU A 98 4.11 -8.73 -3.95
C GLU A 98 2.87 -9.63 -4.07
N VAL A 99 2.31 -9.78 -5.29
CA VAL A 99 1.21 -10.71 -5.57
C VAL A 99 1.63 -12.15 -5.29
N SER A 100 2.83 -12.57 -5.71
CA SER A 100 3.39 -13.88 -5.39
C SER A 100 3.43 -14.16 -3.88
N PHE A 101 3.87 -13.19 -3.08
CA PHE A 101 3.95 -13.34 -1.63
C PHE A 101 2.56 -13.43 -0.98
N ILE A 102 1.63 -12.55 -1.38
CA ILE A 102 0.27 -12.53 -0.83
C ILE A 102 -0.47 -13.81 -1.23
N ALA A 103 -0.41 -14.22 -2.50
CA ALA A 103 -1.07 -15.44 -2.98
C ALA A 103 -0.56 -16.69 -2.25
N ALA A 104 0.76 -16.79 -2.03
CA ALA A 104 1.34 -17.90 -1.27
C ALA A 104 0.86 -17.91 0.20
N ALA A 105 0.80 -16.75 0.85
CA ALA A 105 0.31 -16.65 2.23
C ALA A 105 -1.18 -17.06 2.32
N LEU A 106 -2.01 -16.56 1.41
CA LEU A 106 -3.44 -16.93 1.36
C LEU A 106 -3.63 -18.44 1.09
N ALA A 107 -2.80 -19.03 0.22
CA ALA A 107 -2.86 -20.45 -0.07
C ALA A 107 -2.55 -21.33 1.16
N ILE A 108 -1.59 -20.92 2.00
CA ILE A 108 -1.26 -21.61 3.25
C ILE A 108 -2.48 -21.63 4.19
N GLU A 109 -3.11 -20.46 4.39
CA GLU A 109 -4.24 -20.32 5.31
C GLU A 109 -5.50 -21.08 4.84
N LEU A 110 -5.70 -21.21 3.53
CA LEU A 110 -6.87 -21.84 2.95
C LEU A 110 -6.64 -23.29 2.48
N GLY A 111 -5.43 -23.84 2.67
CA GLY A 111 -5.09 -25.20 2.27
C GLY A 111 -5.06 -25.43 0.75
N ALA A 112 -4.79 -24.38 -0.04
CA ALA A 112 -4.61 -24.46 -1.49
C ALA A 112 -3.15 -24.79 -1.87
N ASP A 113 -2.88 -25.04 -3.15
CA ASP A 113 -1.51 -25.29 -3.62
C ASP A 113 -0.66 -24.00 -3.59
N VAL A 114 0.24 -23.94 -2.60
CA VAL A 114 1.12 -22.79 -2.35
C VAL A 114 2.09 -22.55 -3.50
N ASP A 115 2.60 -23.60 -4.14
CA ASP A 115 3.59 -23.46 -5.21
C ASP A 115 2.94 -23.00 -6.52
N VAL A 116 1.72 -23.44 -6.78
CA VAL A 116 0.89 -22.92 -7.88
C VAL A 116 0.59 -21.43 -7.66
N CYS A 117 0.06 -21.05 -6.50
CA CYS A 117 -0.27 -19.65 -6.19
C CYS A 117 0.94 -18.73 -6.24
N ARG A 118 2.07 -19.15 -5.67
CA ARG A 118 3.34 -18.40 -5.71
C ARG A 118 3.81 -18.18 -7.15
N LYS A 119 3.91 -19.27 -7.93
CA LYS A 119 4.40 -19.21 -9.32
C LYS A 119 3.46 -18.41 -10.21
N ALA A 120 2.15 -18.61 -10.09
CA ALA A 120 1.15 -17.87 -10.83
C ALA A 120 1.14 -16.39 -10.43
N GLY A 121 1.22 -16.07 -9.13
CA GLY A 121 1.29 -14.69 -8.64
C GLY A 121 2.50 -13.94 -9.18
N LEU A 122 3.67 -14.58 -9.28
CA LEU A 122 4.87 -13.99 -9.88
C LEU A 122 4.73 -13.75 -11.39
N LEU A 123 3.96 -14.58 -12.08
CA LEU A 123 3.89 -14.61 -13.56
C LEU A 123 2.59 -14.02 -14.13
N HIS A 124 1.61 -13.64 -13.31
CA HIS A 124 0.27 -13.23 -13.77
C HIS A 124 0.32 -12.08 -14.79
N ASP A 125 1.28 -11.17 -14.62
CA ASP A 125 1.45 -9.97 -15.43
C ASP A 125 2.55 -10.09 -16.50
N VAL A 126 3.10 -11.28 -16.73
CA VAL A 126 4.23 -11.49 -17.65
C VAL A 126 3.92 -11.06 -19.09
N GLY A 127 2.64 -11.07 -19.49
CA GLY A 127 2.21 -10.55 -20.79
C GLY A 127 2.52 -9.06 -21.00
N LYS A 128 2.58 -8.25 -19.94
CA LYS A 128 2.93 -6.82 -20.01
C LYS A 128 4.39 -6.58 -20.41
N ALA A 129 5.23 -7.63 -20.45
CA ALA A 129 6.61 -7.53 -20.93
C ALA A 129 6.73 -7.44 -22.47
N VAL A 130 5.70 -7.87 -23.19
CA VAL A 130 5.68 -8.00 -24.67
C VAL A 130 4.36 -7.51 -25.31
N ASP A 131 3.49 -6.85 -24.56
CA ASP A 131 2.17 -6.35 -25.00
C ASP A 131 2.25 -5.35 -26.18
N HIS A 132 3.34 -4.59 -26.29
CA HIS A 132 3.57 -3.69 -27.42
C HIS A 132 3.81 -4.42 -28.76
N ASP A 133 4.17 -5.70 -28.74
CA ASP A 133 4.41 -6.51 -29.95
C ASP A 133 3.16 -7.30 -30.38
N VAL A 134 2.15 -7.44 -29.50
CA VAL A 134 0.98 -8.31 -29.72
C VAL A 134 -0.32 -7.60 -29.29
N GLN A 135 -1.27 -7.46 -30.22
CA GLN A 135 -2.59 -6.90 -29.90
C GLN A 135 -3.51 -7.95 -29.25
N ALA A 136 -3.33 -8.18 -27.96
CA ALA A 136 -4.20 -9.01 -27.13
C ALA A 136 -4.18 -8.55 -25.66
N PRO A 137 -5.19 -8.88 -24.84
CA PRO A 137 -5.12 -8.66 -23.38
C PRO A 137 -3.89 -9.34 -22.78
N HIS A 138 -3.23 -8.72 -21.80
CA HIS A 138 -1.96 -9.25 -21.27
C HIS A 138 -2.14 -10.59 -20.55
N ALA A 139 -3.34 -10.90 -20.03
CA ALA A 139 -3.65 -12.21 -19.48
C ALA A 139 -3.54 -13.32 -20.55
N ILE A 140 -4.11 -13.08 -21.74
CA ILE A 140 -4.04 -14.00 -22.88
C ILE A 140 -2.60 -14.13 -23.40
N ILE A 141 -1.88 -13.01 -23.51
CA ILE A 141 -0.46 -13.03 -23.88
C ILE A 141 0.35 -13.85 -22.85
N GLY A 142 0.07 -13.64 -21.55
CA GLY A 142 0.69 -14.37 -20.46
C GLY A 142 0.47 -15.87 -20.57
N ARG A 143 -0.78 -16.30 -20.78
CA ARG A 143 -1.14 -17.71 -21.04
C ARG A 143 -0.33 -18.30 -22.20
N ASP A 144 -0.23 -17.60 -23.32
CA ASP A 144 0.46 -18.09 -24.51
C ASP A 144 1.97 -18.22 -24.27
N ILE A 145 2.57 -17.24 -23.58
CA ILE A 145 3.98 -17.30 -23.14
C ILE A 145 4.21 -18.54 -22.27
N LEU A 146 3.40 -18.72 -21.23
CA LEU A 146 3.56 -19.81 -20.28
C LEU A 146 3.31 -21.18 -20.93
N THR A 147 2.36 -21.26 -21.86
CA THR A 147 2.11 -22.46 -22.67
C THR A 147 3.32 -22.81 -23.52
N LYS A 148 3.92 -21.82 -24.19
CA LYS A 148 5.13 -22.01 -25.01
C LYS A 148 6.31 -22.54 -24.19
N PHE A 149 6.42 -22.13 -22.93
CA PHE A 149 7.45 -22.60 -21.99
C PHE A 149 7.07 -23.90 -21.26
N ALA A 150 5.95 -24.53 -21.62
CA ALA A 150 5.46 -25.78 -21.04
C ALA A 150 5.28 -25.74 -19.52
N LEU A 151 4.78 -24.62 -18.99
CA LEU A 151 4.42 -24.52 -17.58
C LEU A 151 3.17 -25.38 -17.27
N PRO A 152 2.97 -25.81 -16.00
CA PRO A 152 1.79 -26.57 -15.60
C PRO A 152 0.48 -25.83 -15.91
N ARG A 153 -0.55 -26.58 -16.28
CA ARG A 153 -1.85 -26.01 -16.69
C ARG A 153 -2.51 -25.21 -15.58
N GLU A 154 -2.32 -25.63 -14.34
CA GLU A 154 -2.85 -25.00 -13.12
C GLU A 154 -2.31 -23.58 -12.98
N VAL A 155 -1.01 -23.38 -13.26
CA VAL A 155 -0.36 -22.06 -13.25
C VAL A 155 -0.84 -21.21 -14.43
N ILE A 156 -0.92 -21.80 -15.62
CA ILE A 156 -1.38 -21.13 -16.83
C ILE A 156 -2.82 -20.60 -16.64
N HIS A 157 -3.71 -21.42 -16.09
CA HIS A 157 -5.10 -21.05 -15.84
C HIS A 157 -5.22 -19.90 -14.83
N CYS A 158 -4.44 -19.92 -13.74
CA CYS A 158 -4.41 -18.79 -12.81
C CYS A 158 -4.00 -17.48 -13.49
N VAL A 159 -3.01 -17.53 -14.39
CA VAL A 159 -2.56 -16.36 -15.16
C VAL A 159 -3.57 -15.93 -16.21
N GLU A 160 -4.29 -16.85 -16.85
CA GLU A 160 -5.34 -16.50 -17.81
C GLU A 160 -6.55 -15.86 -17.12
N ALA A 161 -6.96 -16.39 -15.96
CA ALA A 161 -8.16 -15.97 -15.26
C ALA A 161 -7.98 -14.72 -14.38
N HIS A 162 -6.75 -14.22 -14.13
CA HIS A 162 -6.53 -13.20 -13.09
C HIS A 162 -7.26 -11.86 -13.32
N GLN A 163 -7.70 -11.57 -14.55
CA GLN A 163 -8.48 -10.36 -14.87
C GLN A 163 -9.99 -10.60 -15.04
N ASN A 164 -10.47 -11.82 -14.78
CA ASN A 164 -11.84 -12.26 -15.04
C ASN A 164 -12.25 -12.26 -16.52
N ASP A 165 -11.29 -12.31 -17.45
CA ASP A 165 -11.58 -12.59 -18.87
C ASP A 165 -11.99 -14.05 -19.09
N VAL A 166 -11.53 -14.94 -18.20
CA VAL A 166 -11.86 -16.35 -18.11
C VAL A 166 -12.27 -16.66 -16.67
N ASP A 167 -13.26 -17.54 -16.49
CA ASP A 167 -13.76 -17.88 -15.17
C ASP A 167 -12.68 -18.60 -14.33
N PRO A 168 -12.48 -18.20 -13.05
CA PRO A 168 -11.56 -18.87 -12.16
C PRO A 168 -12.19 -20.18 -11.63
N GLU A 169 -11.90 -21.28 -12.32
CA GLU A 169 -12.34 -22.64 -12.01
C GLU A 169 -11.75 -23.23 -10.71
N THR A 170 -10.61 -22.71 -10.24
CA THR A 170 -9.88 -23.23 -9.08
C THR A 170 -9.81 -22.22 -7.93
N ILE A 171 -9.53 -22.69 -6.72
CA ILE A 171 -9.31 -21.79 -5.58
C ILE A 171 -8.02 -20.99 -5.79
N GLU A 172 -6.99 -21.59 -6.38
CA GLU A 172 -5.71 -20.94 -6.68
C GLU A 172 -5.89 -19.74 -7.61
N ALA A 173 -6.72 -19.87 -8.66
CA ALA A 173 -7.03 -18.77 -9.58
C ALA A 173 -7.70 -17.61 -8.84
N LYS A 174 -8.67 -17.89 -7.97
CA LYS A 174 -9.32 -16.87 -7.12
C LYS A 174 -8.33 -16.23 -6.15
N LEU A 175 -7.42 -17.00 -5.57
CA LEU A 175 -6.42 -16.46 -4.65
C LEU A 175 -5.44 -15.53 -5.34
N VAL A 176 -5.02 -15.84 -6.57
CA VAL A 176 -4.18 -14.95 -7.38
C VAL A 176 -4.91 -13.65 -7.71
N GLN A 177 -6.20 -13.71 -8.08
CA GLN A 177 -7.02 -12.51 -8.28
C GLN A 177 -7.12 -11.65 -7.01
N VAL A 178 -7.40 -12.27 -5.86
CA VAL A 178 -7.49 -11.57 -4.58
C VAL A 178 -6.15 -10.93 -4.23
N ALA A 179 -5.03 -11.64 -4.42
CA ALA A 179 -3.70 -11.11 -4.18
C ALA A 179 -3.36 -9.92 -5.09
N ASP A 180 -3.74 -9.98 -6.36
CA ASP A 180 -3.59 -8.87 -7.32
C ASP A 180 -4.38 -7.63 -6.85
N LEU A 181 -5.67 -7.81 -6.54
CA LEU A 181 -6.53 -6.74 -6.04
C LEU A 181 -6.00 -6.12 -4.75
N ILE A 182 -5.54 -6.94 -3.79
CA ILE A 182 -4.92 -6.45 -2.54
C ILE A 182 -3.69 -5.62 -2.86
N SER A 183 -2.82 -6.08 -3.77
CA SER A 183 -1.62 -5.34 -4.13
C SER A 183 -1.95 -3.98 -4.75
N GLN A 184 -2.94 -3.91 -5.64
CA GLN A 184 -3.39 -2.69 -6.33
C GLN A 184 -4.13 -1.73 -5.39
N SER A 185 -4.83 -2.25 -4.37
CA SER A 185 -5.66 -1.44 -3.44
C SER A 185 -4.84 -0.70 -2.38
N ARG A 186 -3.52 -0.93 -2.29
CA ARG A 186 -2.69 -0.26 -1.28
C ARG A 186 -2.64 1.25 -1.53
N PRO A 187 -2.76 2.11 -0.49
CA PRO A 187 -2.60 3.54 -0.65
C PRO A 187 -1.24 3.88 -1.29
N GLY A 188 -1.25 4.66 -2.39
CA GLY A 188 -0.05 4.98 -3.16
C GLY A 188 0.34 3.97 -4.24
N ALA A 189 -0.41 2.87 -4.40
CA ALA A 189 -0.20 1.88 -5.46
C ALA A 189 -0.67 2.38 -6.84
N ASP A 190 -1.83 3.02 -6.86
CA ASP A 190 -2.35 3.71 -8.04
C ASP A 190 -2.35 5.21 -7.75
N LYS A 191 -1.95 6.03 -8.74
CA LYS A 191 -2.09 7.49 -8.68
C LYS A 191 -3.54 7.91 -8.41
N GLY A 192 -4.51 7.24 -9.04
CA GLY A 192 -5.94 7.48 -8.78
C GLY A 192 -6.33 7.13 -7.35
N ASN A 193 -5.82 6.01 -6.83
CA ASN A 193 -6.03 5.61 -5.43
C ASN A 193 -5.38 6.61 -4.46
N LEU A 194 -4.20 7.15 -4.78
CA LEU A 194 -3.54 8.16 -3.94
C LEU A 194 -4.35 9.46 -3.89
N GLU A 195 -4.81 9.98 -5.03
CA GLU A 195 -5.61 11.20 -5.08
C GLU A 195 -6.94 11.03 -4.32
N ASN A 196 -7.65 9.92 -4.53
CA ASN A 196 -8.87 9.60 -3.81
C ASN A 196 -8.62 9.40 -2.31
N PHE A 197 -7.52 8.75 -1.94
CA PHE A 197 -7.12 8.57 -0.55
C PHE A 197 -6.84 9.91 0.14
N VAL A 198 -6.07 10.80 -0.50
CA VAL A 198 -5.80 12.16 0.01
C VAL A 198 -7.09 12.96 0.11
N LYS A 199 -7.98 12.85 -0.89
CA LYS A 199 -9.29 13.52 -0.87
C LYS A 199 -10.14 13.04 0.31
N ARG A 200 -10.22 11.72 0.56
CA ARG A 200 -10.92 11.15 1.71
C ARG A 200 -10.35 11.64 3.04
N LEU A 201 -9.02 11.68 3.19
CA LEU A 201 -8.40 12.20 4.42
C LEU A 201 -8.77 13.66 4.64
N ARG A 202 -8.75 14.48 3.58
CA ARG A 202 -9.17 15.88 3.65
C ARG A 202 -10.65 16.03 3.97
N GLU A 203 -11.52 15.16 3.44
CA GLU A 203 -12.94 15.18 3.79
C GLU A 203 -13.15 14.90 5.27
N ILE A 204 -12.44 13.92 5.84
CA ILE A 204 -12.47 13.63 7.28
C ILE A 204 -12.01 14.84 8.11
N GLU A 205 -10.90 15.47 7.72
CA GLU A 205 -10.40 16.70 8.37
C GLU A 205 -11.39 17.87 8.23
N ASN A 206 -12.00 18.05 7.05
CA ASN A 206 -12.96 19.12 6.80
C ASN A 206 -14.23 18.96 7.64
N VAL A 207 -14.71 17.73 7.82
CA VAL A 207 -15.84 17.44 8.71
C VAL A 207 -15.48 17.85 10.14
N ALA A 208 -14.31 17.45 10.64
CA ALA A 208 -13.86 17.83 11.97
C ALA A 208 -13.64 19.36 12.11
N ASN A 209 -13.10 20.02 11.08
CA ASN A 209 -12.91 21.48 11.06
C ASN A 209 -14.22 22.28 10.92
N SER A 210 -15.33 21.65 10.54
CA SER A 210 -16.63 22.32 10.39
C SER A 210 -17.31 22.60 11.74
N PHE A 211 -16.86 21.96 12.82
CA PHE A 211 -17.40 22.17 14.16
C PHE A 211 -16.89 23.48 14.74
N SER A 212 -17.82 24.25 15.35
CA SER A 212 -17.48 25.47 16.05
C SER A 212 -16.50 25.19 17.20
N GLY A 213 -15.50 26.03 17.37
CA GLY A 213 -14.43 25.84 18.35
C GLY A 213 -13.32 24.88 17.91
N VAL A 214 -13.37 24.26 16.73
CA VAL A 214 -12.23 23.51 16.17
C VAL A 214 -11.31 24.45 15.39
N LYS A 215 -10.07 24.58 15.85
CA LYS A 215 -9.02 25.37 15.17
C LYS A 215 -8.36 24.61 14.04
N LYS A 216 -8.11 23.31 14.23
CA LYS A 216 -7.48 22.45 13.23
C LYS A 216 -7.72 20.98 13.52
N SER A 217 -7.71 20.15 12.49
CA SER A 217 -7.71 18.70 12.64
C SER A 217 -6.75 18.05 11.65
N TYR A 218 -6.31 16.85 11.99
CA TYR A 218 -5.44 16.01 11.17
C TYR A 218 -5.90 14.57 11.21
N ALA A 219 -6.12 13.97 10.05
CA ALA A 219 -6.39 12.55 9.92
C ALA A 219 -5.07 11.77 9.97
N ILE A 220 -4.93 10.86 10.93
CA ILE A 220 -3.73 10.05 11.18
C ILE A 220 -4.08 8.57 11.02
N GLN A 221 -3.07 7.71 10.85
CA GLN A 221 -3.24 6.28 10.60
C GLN A 221 -4.22 5.98 9.45
N ALA A 222 -3.98 6.59 8.29
CA ALA A 222 -4.84 6.41 7.11
C ALA A 222 -6.32 6.76 7.36
N GLY A 223 -6.59 7.72 8.25
CA GLY A 223 -7.93 8.21 8.55
C GLY A 223 -8.70 7.38 9.56
N ARG A 224 -8.02 6.43 10.24
CA ARG A 224 -8.59 5.69 11.38
C ARG A 224 -8.59 6.50 12.67
N GLU A 225 -7.73 7.51 12.74
CA GLU A 225 -7.66 8.43 13.87
C GLU A 225 -7.77 9.87 13.35
N VAL A 226 -8.37 10.75 14.14
CA VAL A 226 -8.42 12.19 13.85
C VAL A 226 -7.98 12.95 15.09
N ARG A 227 -6.91 13.71 14.97
CA ARG A 227 -6.47 14.64 16.02
C ARG A 227 -7.16 15.98 15.80
N VAL A 228 -7.83 16.48 16.83
CA VAL A 228 -8.59 17.73 16.78
C VAL A 228 -7.99 18.71 17.79
N PHE A 229 -7.70 19.91 17.33
CA PHE A 229 -7.20 21.04 18.12
C PHE A 229 -8.34 22.04 18.25
N VAL A 230 -8.75 22.33 19.48
CA VAL A 230 -9.87 23.22 19.78
C VAL A 230 -9.41 24.56 20.37
N ASP A 231 -10.24 25.57 20.21
CA ASP A 231 -10.12 26.86 20.88
C ASP A 231 -10.91 26.79 22.21
N PRO A 232 -10.23 26.82 23.38
CA PRO A 232 -10.88 26.64 24.67
C PRO A 232 -11.91 27.73 24.99
N ASP A 233 -11.81 28.91 24.38
CA ASP A 233 -12.71 30.05 24.63
C ASP A 233 -13.99 29.99 23.77
N GLN A 234 -14.10 29.02 22.86
CA GLN A 234 -15.24 28.84 21.93
C GLN A 234 -15.96 27.50 22.12
N VAL A 235 -15.52 26.70 23.08
CA VAL A 235 -16.13 25.42 23.44
C VAL A 235 -16.90 25.62 24.75
N ASP A 236 -18.07 26.24 24.64
CA ASP A 236 -18.97 26.46 25.78
C ASP A 236 -19.93 25.27 25.97
N GLY A 237 -19.92 24.68 27.16
CA GLY A 237 -21.03 23.86 27.66
C GLY A 237 -20.91 22.33 27.47
N TYR A 238 -20.03 21.68 28.23
CA TYR A 238 -20.45 20.45 28.90
C TYR A 238 -20.84 20.83 30.33
N GLU A 239 -22.13 21.10 30.53
CA GLU A 239 -22.71 21.35 31.85
C GLU A 239 -22.52 20.12 32.76
N ASN A 240 -22.06 20.36 33.99
CA ASN A 240 -22.01 19.38 35.07
C ASN A 240 -23.43 19.05 35.57
N GLY A 241 -24.17 18.27 34.77
CA GLY A 241 -25.41 17.62 35.17
C GLY A 241 -25.14 16.28 35.84
N ASP A 242 -25.62 16.11 37.08
CA ASP A 242 -25.68 14.84 37.79
C ASP A 242 -26.55 13.83 36.98
N PRO A 243 -26.10 12.60 36.66
CA PRO A 243 -26.83 11.68 35.78
C PRO A 243 -28.17 11.16 36.34
N PHE A 244 -28.55 11.50 37.57
CA PHE A 244 -29.65 10.84 38.29
C PHE A 244 -30.99 11.57 38.34
N THR A 245 -31.15 12.76 37.75
CA THR A 245 -32.44 13.46 37.78
C THR A 245 -32.79 14.18 36.47
N GLY A 246 -33.59 13.54 35.60
CA GLY A 246 -34.35 14.22 34.53
C GLY A 246 -34.51 13.44 33.23
N PRO A 247 -35.64 13.55 32.50
CA PRO A 247 -35.91 12.78 31.28
C PRO A 247 -35.07 13.30 30.09
N PRO A 248 -34.83 12.47 29.06
CA PRO A 248 -33.88 12.78 28.01
C PRO A 248 -34.47 13.79 27.02
N SER A 249 -33.79 14.93 26.82
CA SER A 249 -34.05 15.82 25.69
C SER A 249 -32.81 15.91 24.79
N SER A 250 -32.77 14.98 23.83
CA SER A 250 -32.28 15.10 22.46
C SER A 250 -31.06 15.99 22.13
N ALA A 251 -29.94 15.33 21.77
CA ALA A 251 -29.28 15.47 20.46
C ALA A 251 -28.19 14.39 20.33
N SER A 252 -28.48 13.32 19.60
CA SER A 252 -27.56 12.21 19.34
C SER A 252 -27.08 12.27 17.89
N LEU A 253 -25.77 12.43 17.68
CA LEU A 253 -25.12 12.16 16.39
C LEU A 253 -24.43 10.80 16.45
N PHE A 254 -24.96 9.87 15.66
CA PHE A 254 -24.43 8.53 15.43
C PHE A 254 -23.17 8.59 14.54
N PHE A 255 -22.07 7.99 14.99
CA PHE A 255 -20.95 7.60 14.13
C PHE A 255 -20.66 6.11 14.35
N PRO A 256 -20.70 5.26 13.31
CA PRO A 256 -20.28 3.88 13.43
C PRO A 256 -18.74 3.84 13.43
N SER A 257 -18.19 3.13 14.42
CA SER A 257 -16.76 2.74 14.55
C SER A 257 -15.81 3.77 15.19
N SER A 258 -15.79 3.74 16.53
CA SER A 258 -14.68 4.01 17.48
C SER A 258 -13.77 5.24 17.27
N TYR A 259 -13.93 6.25 18.14
CA TYR A 259 -12.99 7.35 18.33
C TYR A 259 -12.64 7.50 19.83
N VAL A 260 -11.35 7.67 20.15
CA VAL A 260 -10.88 8.08 21.48
C VAL A 260 -9.99 9.30 21.32
N LEU A 261 -10.30 10.36 22.07
CA LEU A 261 -9.58 11.62 22.14
C LEU A 261 -8.72 11.67 23.40
N TYR A 262 -7.47 12.11 23.27
CA TYR A 262 -6.70 12.69 24.38
C TYR A 262 -6.06 14.00 23.93
N ALA A 263 -6.15 15.01 24.79
CA ALA A 263 -5.47 16.29 24.68
C ALA A 263 -4.42 16.41 25.79
N SER A 264 -3.25 17.03 25.50
CA SER A 264 -2.36 17.57 26.53
C SER A 264 -1.41 18.63 25.95
N GLU A 265 -1.09 19.63 26.78
CA GLU A 265 -0.29 20.82 26.47
C GLU A 265 1.19 20.54 26.24
N GLU A 266 1.75 21.38 25.39
CA GLU A 266 3.14 21.45 24.97
C GLU A 266 4.04 21.95 26.12
N LYS A 267 4.40 21.08 27.08
CA LYS A 267 5.65 21.17 27.87
C LYS A 267 5.87 19.94 28.76
N GLN A 268 6.55 18.93 28.22
CA GLN A 268 7.55 18.04 28.84
C GLN A 268 7.56 16.68 28.11
N LEU A 269 8.40 16.59 27.08
CA LEU A 269 8.74 15.38 26.32
C LEU A 269 9.70 14.43 27.08
N ALA A 270 9.60 14.32 28.41
CA ALA A 270 10.58 13.55 29.19
C ALA A 270 9.96 12.28 29.78
N SER A 271 10.41 11.14 29.24
CA SER A 271 10.20 9.75 29.69
C SER A 271 8.85 9.09 29.38
N LEU A 272 8.71 8.62 28.14
CA LEU A 272 7.82 7.50 27.79
C LEU A 272 8.69 6.28 27.50
N HIS A 273 8.61 5.25 28.35
CA HIS A 273 9.04 3.91 27.98
C HIS A 273 7.83 3.11 27.52
N SER A 274 7.90 2.58 26.29
CA SER A 274 6.90 1.68 25.73
C SER A 274 7.13 0.26 26.23
N ILE A 275 6.05 -0.44 26.60
CA ILE A 275 6.03 -1.90 26.67
C ILE A 275 4.91 -2.36 25.75
N HIS A 276 5.24 -3.26 24.83
CA HIS A 276 4.33 -3.78 23.81
C HIS A 276 3.60 -5.03 24.31
N PHE A 277 2.28 -5.05 24.16
CA PHE A 277 1.47 -6.28 24.05
C PHE A 277 0.39 -6.10 22.98
N ASP A 278 0.05 -7.21 22.34
CA ASP A 278 -0.68 -7.29 21.08
C ASP A 278 -1.97 -6.47 21.01
N ASN A 279 -2.02 -5.67 19.93
CA ASN A 279 -3.15 -5.04 19.26
C ASN A 279 -4.14 -4.22 20.11
N ASN A 280 -3.89 -2.90 20.05
CA ASN A 280 -4.84 -1.79 20.05
C ASN A 280 -5.29 -1.18 21.39
N LEU A 281 -4.38 -0.93 22.33
CA LEU A 281 -4.57 0.13 23.33
C LEU A 281 -3.23 0.65 23.88
N VAL A 282 -3.11 1.96 24.06
CA VAL A 282 -2.00 2.63 24.77
C VAL A 282 -2.58 3.32 25.99
N PHE A 283 -2.05 3.00 27.19
CA PHE A 283 -2.40 3.67 28.44
C PHE A 283 -1.22 4.51 28.95
N PHE A 284 -1.54 5.63 29.62
CA PHE A 284 -0.58 6.42 30.41
C PHE A 284 -0.85 6.16 31.90
N LEU A 285 0.15 5.72 32.66
CA LEU A 285 0.06 5.54 34.11
C LEU A 285 0.74 6.70 34.84
N SER A 286 0.00 7.40 35.69
CA SER A 286 0.56 8.20 36.79
C SER A 286 0.56 7.34 38.05
N LYS A 287 1.68 7.34 38.78
CA LYS A 287 1.93 6.41 39.89
C LYS A 287 1.38 6.96 41.21
N THR A 288 0.12 6.67 41.54
CA THR A 288 -0.34 6.64 42.94
C THR A 288 -1.59 5.77 43.14
N SER A 289 -1.41 4.71 43.95
CA SER A 289 -2.36 3.94 44.78
C SER A 289 -3.47 3.05 44.16
N HIS A 290 -3.18 1.74 44.18
CA HIS A 290 -3.96 0.55 44.54
C HIS A 290 -5.51 0.53 44.56
N GLN A 291 -6.11 -0.28 43.67
CA GLN A 291 -6.86 -1.53 43.96
C GLN A 291 -7.58 -2.01 42.68
N PHE A 292 -7.48 -3.30 42.35
CA PHE A 292 -8.18 -3.94 41.22
C PHE A 292 -9.27 -4.88 41.74
N SER A 293 -10.45 -4.84 41.14
CA SER A 293 -11.49 -5.86 41.25
C SER A 293 -11.85 -6.33 39.84
N THR A 294 -11.65 -7.62 39.59
CA THR A 294 -11.94 -8.32 38.35
C THR A 294 -13.31 -8.97 38.48
N GLU A 295 -14.36 -8.33 37.98
CA GLU A 295 -15.63 -8.96 37.58
C GLU A 295 -16.52 -7.85 37.03
N SER A 296 -17.05 -8.06 35.81
CA SER A 296 -17.78 -7.11 34.94
C SER A 296 -16.92 -6.11 34.15
N ASN A 297 -17.21 -6.02 32.84
CA ASN A 297 -16.56 -5.18 31.82
C ASN A 297 -16.79 -3.68 32.08
N LEU A 298 -16.19 -3.15 33.15
CA LEU A 298 -16.28 -1.76 33.54
C LEU A 298 -14.86 -1.19 33.66
N VAL A 299 -14.57 -0.17 32.84
CA VAL A 299 -13.37 0.66 32.97
C VAL A 299 -13.77 1.93 33.70
N TYR A 300 -13.22 2.15 34.88
CA TYR A 300 -13.39 3.39 35.63
C TYR A 300 -12.17 4.29 35.42
N LEU A 301 -12.41 5.54 35.03
CA LEU A 301 -11.36 6.55 34.89
C LEU A 301 -11.45 7.52 36.07
N TRP A 302 -10.35 7.75 36.76
CA TRP A 302 -10.26 8.69 37.88
C TRP A 302 -9.33 9.84 37.51
N ILE A 303 -9.82 11.08 37.63
CA ILE A 303 -9.02 12.28 37.40
C ILE A 303 -9.21 13.19 38.60
N MET A 304 -8.14 13.42 39.37
CA MET A 304 -8.10 14.45 40.40
C MET A 304 -7.35 15.68 39.86
N PRO A 305 -7.84 16.91 40.07
CA PRO A 305 -7.06 18.11 39.83
C PRO A 305 -6.29 18.50 41.10
N SER A 306 -5.03 18.88 40.95
CA SER A 306 -4.31 19.60 42.01
C SER A 306 -4.77 21.06 42.03
N GLY A 307 -5.51 21.45 43.07
CA GLY A 307 -5.80 22.85 43.38
C GLY A 307 -7.25 23.28 43.18
N LEU A 308 -8.05 23.05 44.23
CA LEU A 308 -9.27 23.75 44.66
C LEU A 308 -10.49 23.89 43.71
N SER A 309 -11.47 23.03 44.06
CA SER A 309 -12.93 23.20 44.15
C SER A 309 -13.72 23.48 42.87
N LYS A 310 -13.93 22.43 42.08
CA LYS A 310 -15.27 21.94 41.66
C LYS A 310 -15.10 20.63 40.89
N THR A 311 -15.82 19.61 41.33
CA THR A 311 -15.75 18.23 40.82
C THR A 311 -16.58 18.11 39.54
N PHE A 312 -16.06 17.42 38.53
CA PHE A 312 -16.81 17.00 37.35
C PHE A 312 -16.65 15.48 37.18
N PHE A 313 -17.74 14.80 36.89
CA PHE A 313 -17.78 13.36 36.65
C PHE A 313 -18.11 13.12 35.18
N VAL A 314 -17.34 12.27 34.50
CA VAL A 314 -17.69 11.78 33.15
C VAL A 314 -17.84 10.27 33.24
N PHE A 315 -19.07 9.79 33.04
CA PHE A 315 -19.40 8.37 32.97
C PHE A 315 -19.68 8.01 31.51
N VAL A 316 -18.94 7.04 30.97
CA VAL A 316 -19.22 6.50 29.63
C VAL A 316 -19.57 5.02 29.78
N ARG A 317 -20.81 4.67 29.43
CA ARG A 317 -21.32 3.29 29.35
C ARG A 317 -21.38 2.90 27.88
N PHE A 318 -20.77 1.77 27.52
CA PHE A 318 -20.92 1.17 26.19
C PHE A 318 -21.76 -0.10 26.32
N ASP A 319 -22.83 -0.21 25.53
CA ASP A 319 -23.57 -1.47 25.33
C ASP A 319 -23.22 -1.98 23.93
N LEU A 320 -22.72 -3.21 23.86
CA LEU A 320 -22.17 -3.82 22.65
C LEU A 320 -23.23 -4.74 22.02
N LYS A 321 -23.90 -4.26 20.98
CA LYS A 321 -24.58 -5.07 19.96
C LYS A 321 -24.33 -4.51 18.58
#